data_AF-A0A6V6Y5K2-F1
#
_entry.id   AF-A0A6V6Y5K2-F1
#
_cell.length_a   1.000
_cell.length_b   1.000
_cell.length_c   1.000
_cell.angle_alpha   90.00
_cell.angle_beta   90.00
_cell.angle_gamma   90.00
#
_symmetry.space_group_name_H-M   'P 1'
#
loop_
_entity.id
_entity.type
_entity.pdbx_description
1 polymer ?
#
loop_
_entity_poly.entity_id
_entity_poly.type
_entity_poly.pdbx_seq_one_letter_code
_entity_poly.pdbx_strand_id
1 'polypeptide(L)'
;MRSNLLILTLAQLLLILVFSVIGIALHYVPVLENFLYSYMIFRILPIILIVAVYIGAGKLMTVKSYAEMLNLLLIPLVFWGVFMTVAFFGGGSEAFLRGPFRSMWRFPMDVTMLPQVISMGLLRLPYEPKTHLVFAFIPQALSGIVAWYGMRRYRKLATLRRRRAEREERR
;
A
#
# COMPACT_ATOMS: atom_id res chain seq x y z
N MET A 1 -11.63 14.79 -2.36
CA MET A 1 -10.47 14.32 -1.56
C MET A 1 -10.78 13.38 -0.39
N ARG A 2 -11.55 13.75 0.65
CA ARG A 2 -11.74 12.92 1.88
C ARG A 2 -12.10 11.45 1.59
N SER A 3 -12.98 11.21 0.61
CA SER A 3 -13.39 9.85 0.25
C SER A 3 -12.25 8.97 -0.30
N ASN A 4 -11.36 9.50 -1.15
CA ASN A 4 -10.28 8.69 -1.74
C ASN A 4 -9.20 8.31 -0.71
N LEU A 5 -8.81 9.26 0.17
CA LEU A 5 -7.89 8.97 1.26
C LEU A 5 -8.51 7.98 2.24
N LEU A 6 -9.79 8.12 2.55
CA LEU A 6 -10.52 7.18 3.40
C LEU A 6 -10.51 5.76 2.79
N ILE A 7 -10.73 5.61 1.48
CA ILE A 7 -10.64 4.31 0.80
C ILE A 7 -9.23 3.72 0.96
N LEU A 8 -8.18 4.53 0.78
CA LEU A 8 -6.79 4.06 0.92
C LEU A 8 -6.49 3.64 2.37
N THR A 9 -6.92 4.45 3.33
CA THR A 9 -6.76 4.16 4.76
C THR A 9 -7.53 2.89 5.16
N LEU A 10 -8.78 2.73 4.71
CA LEU A 10 -9.56 1.52 4.97
C LEU A 10 -8.92 0.28 4.34
N ALA A 11 -8.40 0.39 3.11
CA ALA A 11 -7.69 -0.70 2.47
C ALA A 11 -6.42 -1.08 3.25
N GLN A 12 -5.65 -0.09 3.74
CA GLN A 12 -4.48 -0.34 4.57
C GLN A 12 -4.87 -0.95 5.93
N LEU A 13 -5.92 -0.47 6.59
CA LEU A 13 -6.40 -1.03 7.86
C LEU A 13 -6.91 -2.47 7.69
N LEU A 14 -7.62 -2.76 6.60
CA LEU A 14 -8.05 -4.11 6.25
C LEU A 14 -6.84 -5.04 6.08
N LEU A 15 -5.82 -4.59 5.35
CA LEU A 15 -4.59 -5.36 5.19
C LEU A 15 -3.88 -5.55 6.53
N ILE A 16 -3.74 -4.51 7.35
CA ILE A 16 -3.15 -4.64 8.70
C ILE A 16 -3.91 -5.69 9.51
N LEU A 17 -5.24 -5.69 9.49
CA LEU A 17 -6.05 -6.68 10.20
C LEU A 17 -5.78 -8.10 9.69
N VAL A 18 -5.87 -8.31 8.37
CA VAL A 18 -5.64 -9.63 7.74
C VAL A 18 -4.23 -10.14 8.06
N PHE A 19 -3.21 -9.30 7.89
CA PHE A 19 -1.83 -9.67 8.12
C PHE A 19 -1.48 -9.81 9.60
N SER A 20 -2.17 -9.10 10.50
CA SER A 20 -2.09 -9.35 11.95
C SER A 20 -2.57 -10.75 12.29
N VAL A 21 -3.73 -11.15 11.78
CA VAL A 21 -4.29 -12.50 11.99
C VAL A 21 -3.36 -13.56 11.43
N ILE A 22 -2.82 -13.37 10.22
CA ILE A 22 -1.85 -14.29 9.62
C ILE A 22 -0.57 -14.37 10.46
N GLY A 23 -0.03 -13.23 10.89
CA GLY A 23 1.19 -13.18 11.71
C GLY A 23 1.03 -13.90 13.04
N ILE A 24 -0.12 -13.71 13.71
CA ILE A 24 -0.48 -14.43 14.93
C ILE A 24 -0.58 -15.93 14.65
N ALA A 25 -1.30 -16.33 13.60
CA ALA A 25 -1.47 -17.74 13.24
C ALA A 25 -0.13 -18.44 12.94
N LEU A 26 0.78 -17.77 12.22
CA LEU A 26 2.12 -18.29 11.93
C LEU A 26 2.95 -18.46 13.20
N HIS A 27 2.86 -17.52 14.15
CA HIS A 27 3.59 -17.60 15.42
C HIS A 27 3.15 -18.81 16.26
N TYR A 28 1.86 -19.14 16.27
CA TYR A 28 1.33 -20.27 17.04
C TYR A 28 1.47 -21.63 16.34
N VAL A 29 1.73 -21.66 15.03
CA VAL A 29 1.83 -22.91 14.25
C VAL A 29 3.15 -22.96 13.47
N PRO A 30 4.25 -23.43 14.09
CA PRO A 30 5.59 -23.46 13.47
C PRO A 30 5.67 -24.31 12.19
N VAL A 31 4.80 -25.32 12.07
CA VAL A 31 4.69 -26.14 10.85
C VAL A 31 4.21 -25.29 9.66
N LEU A 32 3.25 -24.39 9.89
CA LEU A 32 2.73 -23.49 8.87
C LEU A 32 3.78 -22.45 8.48
N GLU A 33 4.54 -21.94 9.46
CA GLU A 33 5.67 -21.04 9.23
C GLU A 33 6.73 -21.69 8.32
N ASN A 34 7.22 -22.86 8.68
CA ASN A 34 8.23 -23.57 7.89
C ASN A 34 7.72 -23.91 6.48
N PHE A 35 6.44 -24.28 6.35
CA PHE A 35 5.83 -24.54 5.05
C PHE A 35 5.77 -23.28 4.17
N LEU A 36 5.26 -22.16 4.72
CA LEU A 36 5.09 -20.90 4.00
C LEU A 36 6.44 -20.30 3.60
N TYR A 37 7.45 -20.42 4.47
CA TYR A 37 8.81 -20.01 4.14
C TYR A 37 9.59 -21.01 3.29
N SER A 38 9.19 -22.28 3.13
CA SER A 38 9.94 -23.23 2.28
C SER A 38 9.65 -23.04 0.80
N TYR A 39 8.40 -22.79 0.42
CA TYR A 39 8.00 -22.73 -0.99
C TYR A 39 7.78 -21.30 -1.47
N MET A 40 8.43 -20.94 -2.58
CA MET A 40 8.34 -19.60 -3.18
C MET A 40 6.90 -19.19 -3.53
N ILE A 41 6.06 -20.13 -3.99
CA ILE A 41 4.67 -19.87 -4.37
C ILE A 41 3.86 -19.30 -3.19
N PHE A 42 4.00 -19.90 -2.01
CA PHE A 42 3.26 -19.45 -0.82
C PHE A 42 3.78 -18.11 -0.27
N ARG A 43 5.03 -17.73 -0.57
CA ARG A 43 5.55 -16.39 -0.23
C ARG A 43 4.99 -15.30 -1.14
N ILE A 44 4.70 -15.62 -2.40
CA ILE A 44 4.18 -14.66 -3.39
C ILE A 44 2.68 -14.42 -3.17
N LEU A 45 1.92 -15.40 -2.68
CA LEU A 45 0.47 -15.30 -2.52
C LEU A 45 0.03 -14.11 -1.62
N PRO A 46 0.65 -13.86 -0.45
CA PRO A 46 0.36 -12.66 0.34
C PRO A 46 0.68 -11.35 -0.39
N ILE A 47 1.72 -11.33 -1.22
CA ILE A 47 2.09 -10.15 -2.01
C ILE A 47 1.04 -9.88 -3.09
N ILE A 48 0.56 -10.92 -3.76
CA ILE A 48 -0.55 -10.83 -4.72
C ILE A 48 -1.80 -10.28 -4.02
N LEU A 49 -2.11 -10.73 -2.79
CA LEU A 49 -3.24 -10.22 -2.02
C LEU A 49 -3.11 -8.71 -1.76
N ILE A 50 -1.94 -8.24 -1.30
CA ILE A 50 -1.69 -6.80 -1.10
C ILE A 50 -1.90 -6.03 -2.40
N VAL A 51 -1.30 -6.50 -3.49
CA VAL A 51 -1.43 -5.90 -4.82
C VAL A 51 -2.90 -5.84 -5.26
N ALA A 52 -3.65 -6.94 -5.09
CA ALA A 52 -5.06 -7.02 -5.47
C ALA A 52 -5.93 -6.03 -4.68
N VAL A 53 -5.70 -5.90 -3.37
CA VAL A 53 -6.42 -4.95 -2.51
C VAL A 53 -6.12 -3.52 -2.92
N TYR A 54 -4.86 -3.17 -3.17
CA TYR A 54 -4.48 -1.82 -3.62
C TYR A 54 -5.00 -1.48 -5.02
N ILE A 55 -5.03 -2.45 -5.95
CA ILE A 55 -5.69 -2.29 -7.25
C ILE A 55 -7.20 -2.07 -7.06
N GLY A 56 -7.85 -2.86 -6.20
CA GLY A 56 -9.27 -2.73 -5.87
C GLY A 56 -9.59 -1.35 -5.31
N ALA A 57 -8.80 -0.88 -4.34
CA ALA A 57 -8.90 0.46 -3.78
C ALA A 57 -8.76 1.54 -4.87
N GLY A 58 -7.76 1.41 -5.75
CA GLY A 58 -7.57 2.32 -6.88
C GLY A 58 -8.75 2.36 -7.85
N LYS A 59 -9.43 1.24 -8.10
CA LYS A 59 -10.64 1.18 -8.95
C LYS A 59 -11.84 1.91 -8.32
N LEU A 60 -11.93 1.93 -6.99
CA LEU A 60 -13.01 2.60 -6.25
C LEU A 60 -12.78 4.11 -6.13
N MET A 61 -11.53 4.57 -6.25
CA MET A 61 -11.19 5.98 -6.16
C MET A 61 -11.58 6.74 -7.42
N THR A 62 -12.11 7.96 -7.23
CA THR A 62 -12.37 8.89 -8.33
C THR A 62 -11.43 10.08 -8.18
N VAL A 63 -10.39 10.11 -9.00
CA VAL A 63 -9.47 11.25 -9.05
C VAL A 63 -10.00 12.26 -10.07
N LYS A 64 -10.05 13.54 -9.71
CA LYS A 64 -10.52 14.62 -10.59
C LYS A 64 -9.39 15.51 -11.10
N SER A 65 -8.27 15.62 -10.38
CA SER A 65 -7.12 16.44 -10.77
C SER A 65 -5.79 15.73 -10.53
N TYR A 66 -4.71 16.26 -11.14
CA TYR A 66 -3.36 15.76 -10.89
C TYR A 66 -2.90 16.01 -9.44
N ALA A 67 -3.30 17.13 -8.85
CA ALA A 67 -3.04 17.42 -7.44
C ALA A 67 -3.68 16.38 -6.51
N GLU A 68 -4.90 15.90 -6.81
CA GLU A 68 -5.52 14.83 -6.04
C GLU A 68 -4.75 13.51 -6.14
N MET A 69 -4.19 13.19 -7.31
CA MET A 69 -3.32 12.02 -7.49
C MET A 69 -2.03 12.15 -6.66
N LEU A 70 -1.37 13.31 -6.72
CA LEU A 70 -0.16 13.56 -5.93
C LEU A 70 -0.44 13.45 -4.44
N ASN A 71 -1.57 13.97 -3.96
CA ASN A 71 -1.94 13.88 -2.56
C ASN A 71 -2.18 12.42 -2.10
N LEU A 72 -2.71 11.55 -2.96
CA LEU A 72 -2.86 10.12 -2.65
C LEU A 72 -1.52 9.40 -2.49
N LEU A 73 -0.46 9.91 -3.13
CA LEU A 73 0.89 9.37 -3.05
C LEU A 73 1.67 9.97 -1.89
N LEU A 74 1.67 11.31 -1.80
CA LEU A 74 2.51 12.07 -0.89
C LEU A 74 2.02 12.02 0.56
N ILE A 75 0.70 12.04 0.81
CA ILE A 75 0.21 12.04 2.20
C ILE A 75 0.60 10.75 2.95
N PRO A 76 0.37 9.53 2.41
CA PRO A 76 0.84 8.31 3.06
C PRO A 76 2.37 8.23 3.14
N LEU A 77 3.07 8.69 2.10
CA LEU A 77 4.53 8.68 2.07
C LEU A 77 5.13 9.58 3.16
N VAL A 78 4.60 10.80 3.33
CA VAL A 78 5.01 11.72 4.39
C VAL A 78 4.65 11.14 5.75
N PHE A 79 3.46 10.55 5.90
CA PHE A 79 3.02 9.92 7.15
C PHE A 79 4.00 8.83 7.61
N TRP A 80 4.36 7.89 6.74
CA TRP A 80 5.35 6.87 7.08
C TRP A 80 6.78 7.41 7.14
N GLY A 81 7.11 8.42 6.34
CA GLY A 81 8.39 9.12 6.41
C GLY A 81 8.63 9.77 7.77
N VAL A 82 7.60 10.35 8.39
CA VAL A 82 7.67 10.87 9.77
C VAL A 82 7.96 9.74 10.75
N PHE A 83 7.26 8.61 10.66
CA PHE A 83 7.54 7.46 11.54
C PHE A 83 8.93 6.86 11.32
N MET A 84 9.43 6.79 10.08
CA MET A 84 10.82 6.41 9.81
C MET A 84 11.81 7.36 10.43
N THR A 85 11.55 8.66 10.34
CA THR A 85 12.40 9.70 10.91
C THR A 85 12.46 9.56 12.44
N VAL A 86 11.31 9.38 13.09
CA VAL A 86 11.24 9.12 14.54
C VAL A 86 11.99 7.84 14.91
N ALA A 87 11.81 6.75 14.14
CA ALA A 87 12.51 5.50 14.38
C ALA A 87 14.04 5.63 14.24
N PHE A 88 14.49 6.39 13.24
CA PHE A 88 15.90 6.60 12.96
C PHE A 88 16.57 7.50 14.01
N PHE A 89 15.94 8.61 14.40
CA PHE A 89 16.52 9.51 15.41
C PHE A 89 16.39 8.95 16.83
N GLY A 90 15.32 8.20 17.14
CA GLY A 90 15.13 7.60 18.46
C GLY A 90 15.99 6.36 18.70
N GLY A 91 16.11 5.48 17.71
CA GLY A 91 16.79 4.19 17.86
C GLY A 91 18.00 3.96 16.96
N GLY A 92 18.41 4.96 16.17
CA GLY A 92 19.55 4.87 15.27
C GLY A 92 19.35 3.89 14.11
N SER A 93 20.44 3.59 13.40
CA SER A 93 20.49 2.55 12.38
C SER A 93 20.24 1.15 12.96
N GLU A 94 20.62 0.93 14.22
CA GLU A 94 20.40 -0.34 14.92
C GLU A 94 18.92 -0.72 15.06
N ALA A 95 18.02 0.25 15.18
CA ALA A 95 16.58 -0.01 15.24
C ALA A 95 16.07 -0.74 13.99
N PHE A 96 16.68 -0.52 12.83
CA PHE A 96 16.32 -1.17 11.57
C PHE A 96 16.98 -2.54 11.43
N LEU A 97 18.24 -2.68 11.88
CA LEU A 97 19.02 -3.92 11.81
C LEU A 97 18.48 -5.04 12.69
N ARG A 98 17.87 -4.72 13.84
CA ARG A 98 17.31 -5.72 14.78
C ARG A 98 16.07 -6.43 14.24
N GLY A 99 15.52 -6.01 13.10
CA GLY A 99 14.32 -6.59 12.51
C GLY A 99 13.01 -6.05 13.09
N PRO A 100 11.86 -6.50 12.56
CA PRO A 100 10.55 -5.96 12.90
C PRO A 100 10.16 -6.20 14.35
N PHE A 101 9.46 -5.22 14.93
CA PHE A 101 8.94 -5.23 16.31
C PHE A 101 9.98 -5.35 17.42
N ARG A 102 11.28 -5.21 17.12
CA ARG A 102 12.37 -5.30 18.10
C ARG A 102 12.84 -3.97 18.68
N SER A 103 12.26 -2.86 18.23
CA SER A 103 12.57 -1.52 18.72
C SER A 103 11.28 -0.75 18.99
N MET A 104 11.16 -0.18 20.20
CA MET A 104 10.02 0.67 20.57
C MET A 104 9.90 1.90 19.67
N TRP A 105 11.03 2.46 19.23
CA TRP A 105 11.06 3.60 18.30
C TRP A 105 10.52 3.27 16.92
N ARG A 106 10.61 2.00 16.53
CA ARG A 106 10.16 1.48 15.23
C ARG A 106 8.71 0.99 15.26
N PHE A 107 8.17 0.77 16.46
CA PHE A 107 6.87 0.12 16.65
C PHE A 107 5.71 0.79 15.90
N PRO A 108 5.52 2.13 15.94
CA PRO A 108 4.42 2.75 15.20
C PRO A 108 4.52 2.55 13.68
N MET A 109 5.74 2.57 13.14
CA MET A 109 5.99 2.28 11.73
C MET A 109 5.65 0.81 11.42
N ASP A 110 6.17 -0.13 12.20
CA ASP A 110 5.99 -1.56 11.95
C ASP A 110 4.51 -1.96 11.99
N VAL A 111 3.71 -1.37 12.88
CA VAL A 111 2.26 -1.62 12.96
C VAL A 111 1.55 -1.03 11.74
N THR A 112 1.79 0.24 11.41
CA THR A 112 1.07 0.91 10.32
C THR A 112 1.52 0.44 8.93
N MET A 113 2.71 -0.15 8.83
CA MET A 113 3.27 -0.76 7.63
C MET A 113 3.29 -2.28 7.69
N LEU A 114 2.50 -2.91 8.56
CA LEU A 114 2.58 -4.36 8.79
C LEU A 114 2.52 -5.23 7.51
N PRO A 115 1.60 -4.97 6.56
CA PRO A 115 1.56 -5.73 5.30
C PRO A 115 2.87 -5.60 4.50
N GLN A 116 3.44 -4.38 4.48
CA GLN A 116 4.70 -4.08 3.81
C GLN A 116 5.88 -4.78 4.49
N VAL A 117 5.95 -4.72 5.82
CA VAL A 117 6.99 -5.36 6.64
C VAL A 117 6.98 -6.87 6.46
N ILE A 118 5.80 -7.49 6.46
CA ILE A 118 5.67 -8.94 6.20
C ILE A 118 6.10 -9.27 4.78
N SER A 119 5.75 -8.44 3.79
CA SER A 119 6.19 -8.64 2.40
C SER A 119 7.71 -8.60 2.26
N MET A 120 8.39 -7.68 2.97
CA MET A 120 9.85 -7.63 3.02
C MET A 120 10.43 -8.93 3.59
N GLY A 121 9.86 -9.45 4.68
CA GLY A 121 10.27 -10.73 5.28
C GLY A 121 10.07 -11.93 4.35
N LEU A 122 8.92 -12.02 3.69
CA LEU A 122 8.61 -13.08 2.71
C LEU A 122 9.56 -13.04 1.51
N LEU A 123 9.93 -11.85 1.05
CA LEU A 123 10.89 -11.67 -0.03
C LEU A 123 12.36 -11.79 0.41
N ARG A 124 12.62 -12.01 1.71
CA ARG A 124 13.97 -12.04 2.31
C ARG A 124 14.76 -10.77 2.02
N LEU A 125 14.08 -9.63 1.98
CA LEU A 125 14.71 -8.33 1.78
C LEU A 125 15.23 -7.77 3.11
N PRO A 126 16.32 -7.01 3.09
CA PRO A 126 16.84 -6.38 4.30
C PRO A 126 15.89 -5.28 4.79
N TYR A 127 15.70 -5.19 6.11
CA TYR A 127 14.84 -4.21 6.78
C TYR A 127 15.48 -2.82 6.90
N GLU A 128 16.21 -2.38 5.88
CA GLU A 128 16.85 -1.07 5.86
C GLU A 128 15.83 0.06 5.63
N PRO A 129 16.14 1.30 6.04
CA PRO A 129 15.26 2.45 5.80
C PRO A 129 14.89 2.62 4.32
N LYS A 130 15.84 2.40 3.41
CA LYS A 130 15.61 2.49 1.96
C LYS A 130 14.59 1.46 1.46
N THR A 131 14.64 0.23 1.99
CA THR A 131 13.68 -0.82 1.63
C THR A 131 12.28 -0.45 2.13
N HIS A 132 12.18 0.05 3.36
CA HIS A 132 10.89 0.50 3.87
C HIS A 132 10.31 1.63 3.03
N LEU A 133 11.12 2.60 2.61
CA LEU A 133 10.66 3.72 1.79
C LEU A 133 10.13 3.28 0.43
N VAL A 134 10.78 2.29 -0.20
CA VAL A 134 10.29 1.69 -1.45
C VAL A 134 8.94 1.00 -1.23
N PHE A 135 8.80 0.22 -0.16
CA PHE A 135 7.54 -0.47 0.17
C PHE A 135 6.45 0.47 0.69
N ALA A 136 6.82 1.63 1.22
CA ALA A 136 5.93 2.75 1.55
C ALA A 136 5.43 3.51 0.31
N PHE A 137 5.99 3.26 -0.87
CA PHE A 137 5.66 3.96 -2.11
C PHE A 137 4.92 3.08 -3.11
N ILE A 138 5.38 1.84 -3.30
CA ILE A 138 4.88 0.94 -4.37
C ILE A 138 3.36 0.74 -4.31
N PRO A 139 2.75 0.37 -3.16
CA PRO A 139 1.32 0.08 -3.14
C PRO A 139 0.45 1.31 -3.44
N GLN A 140 0.90 2.50 -3.03
CA GLN A 140 0.20 3.77 -3.22
C GLN A 140 0.36 4.26 -4.66
N ALA A 141 1.55 4.08 -5.23
CA ALA A 141 1.78 4.33 -6.64
C ALA A 141 0.86 3.44 -7.49
N LEU A 142 0.71 2.16 -7.13
CA LEU A 142 -0.15 1.23 -7.84
C LEU A 142 -1.63 1.66 -7.80
N SER A 143 -2.16 1.98 -6.61
CA SER A 143 -3.55 2.45 -6.50
C SER A 143 -3.76 3.78 -7.23
N GLY A 144 -2.80 4.69 -7.15
CA GLY A 144 -2.80 5.98 -7.87
C GLY A 144 -2.81 5.81 -9.39
N ILE A 145 -1.99 4.91 -9.94
CA ILE A 145 -1.96 4.58 -11.37
C ILE A 145 -3.33 4.06 -11.82
N VAL A 146 -3.90 3.11 -11.08
CA VAL A 146 -5.21 2.51 -11.41
C VAL A 146 -6.31 3.57 -11.38
N ALA A 147 -6.34 4.42 -10.36
CA ALA A 147 -7.33 5.49 -10.23
C ALA A 147 -7.20 6.53 -11.36
N TRP A 148 -5.97 6.84 -11.77
CA TRP A 148 -5.69 7.75 -12.90
C TRP A 148 -6.14 7.19 -14.24
N TYR A 149 -5.91 5.90 -14.50
CA TYR A 149 -6.45 5.22 -15.68
C TYR A 149 -7.99 5.28 -15.71
N GLY A 150 -8.64 5.08 -14.56
CA GLY A 150 -10.09 5.23 -14.41
C GLY A 150 -10.58 6.63 -14.83
N MET A 151 -9.93 7.68 -14.32
CA MET A 151 -10.22 9.07 -14.69
C MET A 151 -10.07 9.32 -16.20
N ARG A 152 -8.95 8.91 -16.80
CA ARG A 152 -8.69 9.10 -18.23
C ARG A 152 -9.77 8.46 -19.08
N ARG A 153 -10.19 7.23 -18.72
CA ARG A 153 -11.26 6.52 -19.41
C ARG A 153 -12.60 7.26 -19.30
N TYR A 154 -12.95 7.72 -18.09
CA TYR A 154 -14.19 8.47 -17.87
C TYR A 154 -14.23 9.77 -18.67
N ARG A 155 -13.15 10.57 -18.65
CA ARG A 155 -13.04 11.81 -19.42
C ARG A 155 -13.19 11.57 -20.93
N LYS A 156 -12.53 10.53 -21.46
CA LYS A 156 -12.66 10.14 -22.86
C LYS A 156 -14.12 9.83 -23.22
N LEU A 157 -14.82 9.04 -22.39
CA LEU A 157 -16.22 8.71 -22.61
C LEU A 157 -17.14 9.94 -22.51
N ALA A 158 -16.91 10.85 -21.56
CA ALA A 158 -17.68 12.07 -21.40
C ALA A 158 -17.56 12.99 -22.63
N THR A 159 -16.35 13.15 -23.18
CA THR A 159 -16.15 13.94 -24.41
C THR A 159 -16.85 13.34 -25.63
N LEU A 160 -16.85 12.01 -25.75
CA LEU A 160 -17.55 11.32 -26.83
C LEU A 160 -19.07 11.47 -26.73
N ARG A 161 -19.63 11.45 -25.51
CA ARG A 161 -21.07 11.68 -25.29
C ARG A 161 -21.47 13.11 -25.64
N ARG A 162 -20.68 14.12 -25.25
CA ARG A 162 -20.94 15.53 -25.62
C ARG A 162 -20.94 15.73 -27.13
N ARG A 163 -19.94 15.18 -27.83
CA ARG A 163 -19.87 15.23 -29.29
C ARG A 163 -21.02 14.51 -30.01
N ARG A 164 -21.63 13.51 -29.38
CA ARG A 164 -22.83 12.84 -29.92
C ARG A 164 -24.07 13.70 -29.75
N ALA A 165 -24.28 14.26 -28.55
CA ALA A 165 -25.38 15.20 -28.30
C ALA A 165 -25.32 16.43 -29.22
N GLU A 166 -24.13 17.04 -29.40
CA GLU A 166 -23.92 18.16 -30.33
C GLU A 166 -24.20 17.81 -31.81
N ARG A 167 -24.11 16.52 -32.18
CA ARG A 167 -24.44 16.06 -33.54
C ARG A 167 -25.93 15.76 -33.71
N GLU A 168 -26.61 15.37 -32.64
CA GLU A 168 -28.06 15.16 -32.62
C GLU A 168 -28.80 16.51 -32.66
N GLU A 169 -28.31 17.53 -31.96
CA GLU A 169 -28.89 18.90 -31.98
C GLU A 169 -28.70 19.64 -33.33
N ARG A 170 -27.78 19.19 -34.19
CA ARG A 170 -27.51 19.80 -35.51
C ARG A 170 -28.25 19.11 -36.67
N ARG A 171 -29.03 18.07 -36.40
CA ARG A 171 -29.86 17.36 -37.39
C ARG A 171 -31.31 17.73 -37.21
#